data_AF-A0A0K8VX52-F1
#
_entry.id   AF-A0A0K8VX52-F1
#
_cell.length_a   1.000
_cell.length_b   1.000
_cell.length_c   1.000
_cell.angle_alpha   90.00
_cell.angle_beta   90.00
_cell.angle_gamma   90.00
#
_symmetry.space_group_name_H-M   'P 1'
#
loop_
_entity.id
_entity.type
_entity.pdbx_description
1 polymer ?
#
loop_
_entity_poly.entity_id
_entity_poly.type
_entity_poly.pdbx_seq_one_letter_code
_entity_poly.pdbx_strand_id
1 'polypeptide(L)'
;MDFRKINISRKLVPENYLKLAQDAQKSRDTEKNELLEKRKLPLNGWTETLIEELVQQLSLLDSNNFPKKSGVGEREARIACCWGTHHSATPTAYLTMAAGLGITKAEIDSCFQKLQASWEKFFESEVRSQKIKAKKNSN
;
A
#
# COMPACT_ATOMS: atom_id res chain seq x y z
N MET A 1 12.32 13.15 -8.72
CA MET A 1 12.93 14.50 -8.89
C MET A 1 13.31 14.65 -10.35
N ASP A 2 12.85 15.68 -11.07
CA ASP A 2 13.16 15.89 -12.50
C ASP A 2 14.34 16.86 -12.65
N PHE A 3 15.54 16.34 -12.95
CA PHE A 3 16.75 17.18 -13.10
C PHE A 3 16.68 18.16 -14.28
N ARG A 4 15.67 18.07 -15.15
CA ARG A 4 15.45 19.03 -16.24
C ARG A 4 14.86 20.34 -15.76
N LYS A 5 14.16 20.34 -14.61
CA LYS A 5 13.46 21.51 -14.06
C LYS A 5 14.18 22.17 -12.88
N ILE A 6 15.29 21.59 -12.43
CA ILE A 6 16.02 22.10 -11.27
C ILE A 6 17.10 23.07 -11.77
N ASN A 7 17.00 24.34 -11.37
CA ASN A 7 18.04 25.32 -11.57
C ASN A 7 19.08 25.20 -10.44
N ILE A 8 20.14 24.43 -10.67
CA ILE A 8 21.25 24.25 -9.72
C ILE A 8 22.33 25.27 -10.06
N SER A 9 22.82 26.00 -9.05
CA SER A 9 23.91 26.96 -9.25
C SER A 9 25.16 26.25 -9.81
N ARG A 10 25.75 26.81 -10.87
CA ARG A 10 27.01 26.34 -11.46
C ARG A 10 28.18 26.31 -10.46
N LYS A 11 28.07 27.05 -9.35
CA LYS A 11 29.04 27.01 -8.24
C LYS A 11 29.03 25.68 -7.48
N LEU A 12 27.90 24.96 -7.50
CA LEU A 12 27.73 23.69 -6.80
C LEU A 12 28.05 22.50 -7.70
N VAL A 13 27.56 22.51 -8.94
CA VAL A 13 27.74 21.40 -9.88
C VAL A 13 28.07 21.94 -11.27
N PRO A 14 29.14 21.45 -11.93
CA PRO A 14 29.45 21.81 -13.31
C PRO A 14 28.34 21.36 -14.28
N GLU A 15 28.11 22.13 -15.34
CA GLU A 15 27.05 21.84 -16.32
C GLU A 15 27.21 20.49 -17.02
N ASN A 16 28.45 20.07 -17.28
CA ASN A 16 28.72 18.78 -17.92
C ASN A 16 28.24 17.61 -17.06
N TYR A 17 28.38 17.70 -15.73
CA TYR A 17 27.89 16.69 -14.80
C TYR A 17 26.36 16.67 -14.73
N LEU A 18 25.72 17.84 -14.79
CA LEU A 18 24.25 17.92 -14.86
C LEU A 18 23.68 17.28 -16.12
N LYS A 19 24.34 17.47 -17.27
CA LYS A 19 23.94 16.82 -18.53
C LYS A 19 24.03 15.29 -18.43
N LEU A 20 25.13 14.77 -17.90
CA LEU A 20 25.29 13.33 -17.68
C LEU A 20 24.21 12.76 -16.75
N ALA A 21 23.86 13.49 -15.69
CA ALA A 21 22.79 13.08 -14.78
C ALA A 21 21.40 13.09 -15.48
N GLN A 22 21.12 14.08 -16.33
CA GLN A 22 19.89 14.14 -17.12
C GLN A 22 19.80 12.98 -18.11
N ASP A 23 20.90 12.66 -18.79
CA ASP A 23 20.96 11.54 -19.73
C ASP A 23 20.73 10.19 -19.02
N ALA A 24 21.33 10.00 -17.85
CA ALA A 24 21.09 8.81 -17.02
C ALA A 24 19.63 8.68 -16.55
N GLN A 25 18.98 9.81 -16.27
CA GLN A 25 17.56 9.82 -15.88
C GLN A 25 16.62 9.52 -17.04
N LYS A 26 16.99 9.89 -18.28
CA LYS A 26 16.18 9.68 -19.47
C LYS A 26 15.82 8.22 -19.72
N SER A 27 16.74 7.29 -19.45
CA SER A 27 16.47 5.84 -19.59
C SER A 27 15.31 5.41 -18.70
N ARG A 28 15.34 5.80 -17.42
CA ARG A 28 14.30 5.48 -16.44
C ARG A 28 12.96 6.10 -16.80
N ASP A 29 12.99 7.35 -17.26
CA ASP A 29 11.78 8.07 -17.67
C ASP A 29 11.13 7.42 -18.90
N THR A 30 11.94 6.86 -19.80
CA THR A 30 11.44 6.18 -21.00
C THR A 30 10.64 4.94 -20.62
N GLU A 31 11.17 4.10 -19.72
CA GLU A 31 10.46 2.90 -19.23
C GLU A 31 9.12 3.26 -18.56
N LYS A 32 9.13 4.29 -17.71
CA LYS A 32 7.90 4.80 -17.07
C LYS A 32 6.87 5.28 -18.10
N ASN A 33 7.32 6.05 -19.09
CA ASN A 33 6.44 6.55 -20.15
C ASN A 33 5.88 5.40 -20.99
N GLU A 34 6.68 4.39 -21.33
CA GLU A 34 6.17 3.22 -22.06
C GLU A 34 5.05 2.51 -21.29
N LEU A 35 5.19 2.32 -19.98
CA LEU A 35 4.14 1.74 -19.14
C LEU A 35 2.85 2.59 -19.19
N LEU A 36 2.97 3.91 -19.01
CA LEU A 36 1.83 4.83 -18.94
C LEU A 36 1.12 5.01 -20.30
N GLU A 37 1.88 5.06 -21.39
CA GLU A 37 1.36 5.23 -22.74
C GLU A 37 0.76 3.93 -23.28
N LYS A 38 1.49 2.82 -23.19
CA LYS A 38 1.04 1.52 -23.74
C LYS A 38 0.05 0.81 -22.83
N ARG A 39 -0.01 1.17 -21.53
CA ARG A 39 -0.84 0.54 -20.49
C ARG A 39 -0.65 -0.99 -20.42
N LYS A 40 0.55 -1.45 -20.73
CA LYS A 40 0.94 -2.86 -20.72
C LYS A 40 2.15 -3.03 -19.83
N LEU A 41 2.17 -4.12 -19.08
CA LEU A 41 3.31 -4.48 -18.26
C LEU A 41 4.55 -4.69 -19.15
N PRO A 42 5.73 -4.23 -18.69
CA PRO A 42 6.98 -4.46 -19.40
C PRO A 42 7.27 -5.96 -19.47
N LEU A 43 7.88 -6.40 -20.57
CA LEU A 43 8.28 -7.80 -20.74
C LEU A 43 9.35 -8.21 -19.72
N ASN A 44 10.27 -7.30 -19.43
CA ASN A 44 11.29 -7.46 -18.40
C ASN A 44 10.84 -6.74 -17.12
N GLY A 45 10.98 -7.41 -15.97
CA GLY A 45 10.66 -6.82 -14.67
C GLY A 45 11.56 -5.62 -14.35
N TRP A 46 11.00 -4.64 -13.65
CA TRP A 46 11.74 -3.48 -13.16
C TRP A 46 12.45 -3.76 -11.85
N THR A 47 13.44 -2.92 -11.54
CA THR A 47 14.06 -2.89 -10.22
C THR A 47 13.08 -2.36 -9.18
N GLU A 48 13.20 -2.85 -7.94
CA GLU A 48 12.36 -2.43 -6.82
C GLU A 48 12.37 -0.90 -6.64
N THR A 49 13.56 -0.28 -6.73
CA THR A 49 13.72 1.17 -6.64
C THR A 49 12.93 1.94 -7.72
N LEU A 50 12.86 1.41 -8.94
CA LEU A 50 12.12 2.05 -10.03
C LEU A 50 10.60 1.95 -9.80
N ILE A 51 10.14 0.81 -9.28
CA ILE A 51 8.74 0.59 -8.90
C ILE A 51 8.35 1.53 -7.77
N GLU A 52 9.14 1.58 -6.69
CA GLU A 52 8.90 2.48 -5.56
C GLU A 52 8.87 3.94 -5.99
N GLU A 53 9.82 4.38 -6.83
CA GLU A 53 9.85 5.74 -7.33
C GLU A 53 8.59 6.05 -8.15
N LEU A 54 8.14 5.13 -9.01
CA LEU A 54 6.90 5.32 -9.77
C LEU A 54 5.68 5.41 -8.83
N VAL A 55 5.55 4.48 -7.88
CA VAL A 55 4.44 4.46 -6.92
C VAL A 55 4.41 5.75 -6.10
N GLN A 56 5.57 6.24 -5.64
CA GLN A 56 5.69 7.52 -4.95
C GLN A 56 5.25 8.69 -5.85
N GLN A 57 5.69 8.71 -7.11
CA GLN A 57 5.29 9.76 -8.06
C GLN A 57 3.77 9.75 -8.31
N LEU A 58 3.16 8.57 -8.43
CA LEU A 58 1.70 8.44 -8.58
C LEU A 58 0.95 8.82 -7.31
N SER A 59 1.47 8.46 -6.14
CA SER A 59 0.91 8.83 -4.84
C SER A 59 0.86 10.34 -4.65
N LEU A 60 1.86 11.07 -5.15
CA LEU A 60 1.88 12.54 -5.14
C LEU A 60 0.86 13.19 -6.07
N LEU A 61 0.19 12.45 -6.96
CA LEU A 61 -0.93 12.96 -7.77
C LEU A 61 -2.24 12.91 -7.00
N ASP A 62 -2.31 12.11 -5.94
CA ASP A 62 -3.50 12.04 -5.10
C ASP A 62 -3.60 13.27 -4.21
N SER A 63 -4.82 13.80 -4.16
CA SER A 63 -5.07 15.12 -3.62
C SER A 63 -5.02 15.17 -2.10
N ASN A 64 -5.26 14.03 -1.44
CA ASN A 64 -5.03 13.82 -0.01
C ASN A 64 -3.56 14.02 0.40
N ASN A 65 -2.61 13.87 -0.53
CA ASN A 65 -1.18 14.01 -0.28
C ASN A 65 -0.65 15.42 -0.61
N PHE A 66 -1.51 16.36 -1.04
CA PHE A 66 -1.10 17.71 -1.37
C PHE A 66 -0.83 18.53 -0.08
N PRO A 67 0.38 19.11 0.11
CA PRO A 67 0.75 19.80 1.34
C PRO A 67 -0.13 21.02 1.68
N LYS A 68 -0.73 21.66 0.66
CA LYS A 68 -1.56 22.87 0.79
C LYS A 68 -2.98 22.66 0.30
N LYS A 69 -3.56 21.48 0.52
CA LYS A 69 -4.99 21.24 0.25
C LYS A 69 -5.77 21.21 1.55
N SER A 70 -6.80 22.07 1.65
CA SER A 70 -7.78 22.02 2.73
C SER A 70 -9.00 21.24 2.25
N GLY A 71 -9.09 19.99 2.68
CA GLY A 71 -10.26 19.15 2.47
C GLY A 71 -11.37 19.47 3.48
N VAL A 72 -12.60 19.65 3.03
CA VAL A 72 -13.78 19.90 3.88
C VAL A 72 -14.89 18.86 3.70
N GLY A 73 -14.69 17.86 2.83
CA GLY A 73 -15.63 16.77 2.63
C GLY A 73 -15.55 15.67 3.68
N GLU A 74 -16.57 14.82 3.71
CA GLU A 74 -16.61 13.61 4.55
C GLU A 74 -15.65 12.51 4.07
N ARG A 75 -15.27 12.52 2.79
CA ARG A 75 -14.39 11.52 2.14
C ARG A 75 -13.11 12.17 1.62
N GLU A 76 -12.27 12.65 2.53
CA GLU A 76 -10.97 13.28 2.21
C GLU A 76 -9.80 12.29 2.25
N ALA A 77 -10.08 10.99 2.40
CA ALA A 77 -9.08 9.93 2.53
C ALA A 77 -8.00 10.24 3.60
N ARG A 78 -8.44 10.81 4.73
CA ARG A 78 -7.57 11.15 5.87
C ARG A 78 -7.01 9.88 6.48
N ILE A 79 -5.69 9.78 6.54
CA ILE A 79 -4.98 8.64 7.09
C ILE A 79 -4.78 8.89 8.60
N ALA A 80 -5.52 8.15 9.44
CA ALA A 80 -5.47 8.29 10.90
C ALA A 80 -4.22 7.65 11.54
N CYS A 81 -3.66 6.63 10.89
CA CYS A 81 -2.40 6.01 11.27
C CYS A 81 -1.73 5.49 10.01
N CYS A 82 -0.40 5.43 10.02
CA CYS A 82 0.40 4.85 8.94
C CYS A 82 0.26 3.31 8.86
N TRP A 83 -0.97 2.80 8.85
CA TRP A 83 -1.30 1.40 8.62
C TRP A 83 -0.92 1.03 7.19
N GLY A 84 -0.01 0.05 7.05
CA GLY A 84 0.67 -0.29 5.80
C GLY A 84 2.13 0.19 5.73
N THR A 85 2.67 0.82 6.77
CA THR A 85 4.12 1.07 6.84
C THR A 85 4.91 -0.22 6.88
N HIS A 86 6.01 -0.23 6.16
CA HIS A 86 7.06 -1.24 6.17
C HIS A 86 7.71 -1.36 7.58
N HIS A 87 6.98 -1.83 8.58
CA HIS A 87 7.57 -2.32 9.82
C HIS A 87 7.70 -3.85 9.73
N SER A 88 8.93 -4.32 9.58
CA SER A 88 9.26 -5.74 9.37
C SER A 88 9.09 -6.64 10.59
N ALA A 89 8.63 -6.10 11.73
CA ALA A 89 8.56 -6.83 12.98
C ALA A 89 7.22 -6.60 13.70
N THR A 90 6.18 -7.35 13.31
CA THR A 90 5.05 -7.60 14.20
C THR A 90 5.21 -9.02 14.74
N PRO A 91 5.57 -9.22 16.02
CA PRO A 91 5.82 -10.56 16.58
C PRO A 91 4.55 -11.41 16.73
N THR A 92 3.37 -10.83 16.46
CA THR A 92 2.06 -11.45 16.68
C THR A 92 1.12 -11.16 15.53
N ALA A 93 0.34 -12.15 15.11
CA ALA A 93 -0.71 -11.97 14.12
C ALA A 93 -1.75 -10.94 14.61
N TYR A 94 -2.15 -10.02 13.74
CA TYR A 94 -3.18 -9.03 14.02
C TYR A 94 -4.27 -9.06 12.94
N LEU A 95 -5.50 -8.72 13.34
CA LEU A 95 -6.66 -8.67 12.47
C LEU A 95 -7.01 -7.21 12.16
N THR A 96 -7.06 -6.89 10.87
CA THR A 96 -7.38 -5.56 10.35
C THR A 96 -8.88 -5.49 10.07
N MET A 97 -9.63 -4.60 10.73
CA MET A 97 -11.07 -4.42 10.51
C MET A 97 -11.38 -2.97 10.15
N ALA A 98 -12.17 -2.76 9.09
CA ALA A 98 -12.63 -1.44 8.71
C ALA A 98 -13.94 -1.09 9.44
N ALA A 99 -14.08 0.15 9.89
CA ALA A 99 -15.29 0.65 10.54
C ALA A 99 -15.77 1.94 9.87
N GLY A 100 -17.09 2.10 9.75
CA GLY A 100 -17.72 3.30 9.18
C GLY A 100 -17.62 4.50 10.12
N LEU A 101 -17.56 5.71 9.55
CA LEU A 101 -17.68 6.95 10.33
C LEU A 101 -19.05 7.03 10.99
N GLY A 102 -19.08 7.34 12.29
CA GLY A 102 -20.30 7.34 13.10
C GLY A 102 -20.59 6.03 13.83
N ILE A 103 -19.72 5.02 13.73
CA ILE A 103 -19.83 3.81 14.53
C ILE A 103 -19.73 4.14 16.02
N THR A 104 -20.64 3.57 16.80
CA THR A 104 -20.68 3.72 18.24
C THR A 104 -19.90 2.60 18.92
N LYS A 105 -19.43 2.84 20.15
CA LYS A 105 -18.73 1.82 20.95
C LYS A 105 -19.57 0.54 21.11
N ALA A 106 -20.88 0.69 21.31
CA ALA A 106 -21.79 -0.45 21.47
C ALA A 106 -21.86 -1.33 20.21
N GLU A 107 -21.76 -0.74 19.01
CA GLU A 107 -21.72 -1.49 17.75
C GLU A 107 -20.40 -2.23 17.55
N ILE A 108 -19.28 -1.63 17.98
CA ILE A 108 -17.97 -2.30 18.03
C ILE A 108 -18.02 -3.50 18.98
N ASP A 109 -18.55 -3.31 20.18
CA ASP A 109 -18.68 -4.38 21.18
C ASP A 109 -19.58 -5.53 20.65
N SER A 110 -20.69 -5.19 19.98
CA SER A 110 -21.56 -6.18 19.32
C SER A 110 -20.85 -6.96 18.21
N CYS A 111 -19.99 -6.28 17.44
CA CYS A 111 -19.17 -6.91 16.40
C CYS A 111 -18.22 -7.95 17.00
N PHE A 112 -17.50 -7.61 18.07
CA PHE A 112 -16.59 -8.54 18.75
C PHE A 112 -17.33 -9.73 19.37
N GLN A 113 -18.51 -9.52 19.98
CA GLN A 113 -19.33 -10.61 20.50
C GLN A 113 -19.75 -11.60 19.39
N LYS A 114 -20.16 -11.09 18.22
CA LYS A 114 -20.53 -11.93 17.07
C LYS A 114 -19.32 -12.63 16.46
N LEU A 115 -18.18 -11.96 16.41
CA LEU A 115 -16.93 -12.53 15.95
C LEU A 115 -16.55 -13.72 16.85
N GLN A 116 -16.58 -13.54 18.17
CA GLN A 116 -16.29 -14.58 19.15
C GLN A 116 -17.26 -15.77 19.01
N ALA A 117 -18.57 -15.52 18.95
CA ALA A 117 -19.55 -16.59 18.77
C ALA A 117 -19.38 -17.35 17.45
N SER A 118 -18.95 -16.66 16.38
CA SER A 118 -18.67 -17.29 15.09
C SER A 118 -17.40 -18.14 15.15
N TRP A 119 -16.39 -17.67 15.87
CA TRP A 119 -15.13 -18.38 16.09
C TRP A 119 -15.34 -19.67 16.88
N GLU A 120 -16.11 -19.63 17.96
CA GLU A 120 -16.45 -20.81 18.76
C GLU A 120 -17.18 -21.87 17.92
N LYS A 121 -18.18 -21.46 17.12
CA LYS A 121 -18.88 -22.36 16.20
C LYS A 121 -17.96 -22.97 15.15
N PHE A 122 -17.03 -22.18 14.61
CA PHE A 122 -16.05 -22.66 13.64
C PHE A 122 -15.19 -23.77 14.26
N PHE A 123 -14.66 -23.55 15.46
CA PHE A 123 -13.87 -24.56 16.19
C PHE A 123 -14.67 -25.82 16.51
N GLU A 124 -15.93 -25.69 16.94
CA GLU A 124 -16.81 -26.85 17.17
C GLU A 124 -17.05 -27.66 15.89
N SER A 125 -17.18 -26.98 14.74
CA SER A 125 -17.37 -27.63 13.43
C SER A 125 -16.12 -28.40 12.98
N GLU A 126 -14.93 -27.87 13.26
CA GLU A 126 -13.64 -28.49 12.96
C GLU A 126 -13.48 -29.78 13.79
N VAL A 127 -13.73 -29.70 15.10
CA VAL A 127 -13.67 -30.84 16.03
C VAL A 127 -14.66 -31.94 15.63
N ARG A 128 -15.89 -31.56 15.23
CA ARG A 128 -16.91 -32.51 14.76
C ARG A 128 -16.45 -33.21 13.47
N SER A 129 -15.88 -32.48 12.53
CA SER A 129 -15.40 -33.01 11.25
C SER A 129 -14.23 -33.98 11.42
N GLN A 130 -13.34 -33.73 12.39
CA GLN A 130 -12.24 -34.64 12.73
C GLN A 130 -12.73 -35.93 13.40
N LYS A 131 -13.69 -35.85 14.34
CA LYS A 131 -14.29 -37.05 14.96
C LYS A 131 -14.98 -37.97 13.94
N ILE A 132 -15.65 -37.40 12.94
CA ILE A 132 -16.31 -38.18 11.88
C ILE A 132 -15.27 -38.89 10.99
N LYS A 133 -14.17 -38.22 10.64
CA LYS A 133 -13.08 -38.83 9.86
C LYS A 133 -12.36 -39.94 10.64
N ALA A 134 -12.10 -39.75 11.94
CA ALA A 134 -11.50 -40.77 12.79
C ALA A 134 -12.38 -42.03 12.91
N LYS A 135 -13.71 -41.87 12.96
CA LYS A 135 -14.64 -43.01 13.02
C LYS A 135 -14.77 -43.78 11.70
N LYS A 136 -14.49 -43.15 10.56
CA LYS A 136 -14.46 -43.80 9.23
C LYS A 136 -13.17 -44.58 8.96
N ASN A 137 -12.06 -44.20 9.58
CA ASN A 137 -10.77 -44.89 9.41
C ASN A 137 -10.57 -46.07 10.39
N SER A 138 -11.57 -46.39 11.21
CA SER A 138 -11.51 -47.45 12.23
C SER A 138 -12.51 -48.60 11.97
N ASN A 139 -13.15 -48.60 10.80
CA ASN A 139 -13.93 -49.69 10.20
C ASN A 139 -13.28 -50.07 8.87
#